data_AF-A0A7U9XDC5-F1
#
_entry.id   AF-A0A7U9XDC5-F1
#
_cell.length_a   1.000
_cell.length_b   1.000
_cell.length_c   1.000
_cell.angle_alpha   90.00
_cell.angle_beta   90.00
_cell.angle_gamma   90.00
#
_symmetry.space_group_name_H-M   'P 1'
#
loop_
_entity.id
_entity.type
_entity.pdbx_description
1 polymer ?
#
loop_
_entity_poly.entity_id
_entity_poly.type
_entity_poly.pdbx_seq_one_letter_code
_entity_poly.pdbx_strand_id
1 'polypeptide(L)'
;MEKQLMFPAGVFLESADEATLMEELKRYNKKAKPGAAFKALTPVKKSEEIFLKSLCGEARHLSMSRGVIQDGITQITEGPLRGMEERICRIDRHKRLARLAVPQSISLKKNVTGNATSESSVLGSVPVGLEIIEKS
;
A
#
# COMPACT_ATOMS: atom_id res chain seq x y z
N MET A 1 6.66 4.96 -18.10
CA MET A 1 6.37 4.08 -16.93
C MET A 1 4.99 4.42 -16.41
N GLU A 2 4.15 3.42 -16.19
CA GLU A 2 2.84 3.58 -15.55
C GLU A 2 3.02 3.77 -14.03
N LYS A 3 2.23 4.65 -13.43
CA LYS A 3 2.24 4.92 -11.98
C LYS A 3 0.84 4.65 -11.44
N GLN A 4 0.75 3.88 -10.37
CA GLN A 4 -0.51 3.57 -9.70
C GLN A 4 -0.43 3.94 -8.22
N LEU A 5 -1.53 4.46 -7.68
CA LEU A 5 -1.66 4.73 -6.25
C LEU A 5 -1.75 3.40 -5.48
N MET A 6 -0.81 3.18 -4.56
CA MET A 6 -0.83 2.03 -3.64
C MET A 6 -1.97 2.16 -2.61
N PHE A 7 -2.23 3.40 -2.16
CA PHE A 7 -3.28 3.74 -1.18
C PHE A 7 -4.18 4.85 -1.73
N PRO A 8 -5.16 4.54 -2.60
CA PRO A 8 -6.00 5.56 -3.25
C PRO A 8 -6.88 6.37 -2.29
N ALA A 9 -7.17 5.83 -1.11
CA ALA A 9 -8.13 6.38 -0.15
C ALA A 9 -7.46 7.01 1.09
N GLY A 10 -6.14 7.20 1.10
CA GLY A 10 -5.47 7.81 2.24
C GLY A 10 -4.08 8.33 1.95
N VAL A 11 -3.60 9.16 2.87
CA VAL A 11 -2.29 9.80 2.83
C VAL A 11 -1.55 9.51 4.13
N PHE A 12 -0.25 9.30 4.03
CA PHE A 12 0.63 9.15 5.20
C PHE A 12 1.37 10.47 5.41
N LEU A 13 1.41 10.91 6.67
CA LEU A 13 2.04 12.16 7.07
C LEU A 13 3.16 11.82 8.07
N GLU A 14 4.33 12.36 7.83
CA GLU A 14 5.49 12.28 8.73
C GLU A 14 5.78 13.70 9.23
N SER A 15 5.81 13.87 10.55
CA SER A 15 6.10 15.16 11.20
C SER A 15 6.99 14.93 12.41
N ALA A 16 7.95 15.83 12.63
CA ALA A 16 8.74 15.86 13.86
C ALA A 16 7.97 16.46 15.05
N ASP A 17 6.87 17.18 14.76
CA ASP A 17 6.00 17.80 15.75
C ASP A 17 4.54 17.39 15.50
N GLU A 18 4.04 16.51 16.36
CA GLU A 18 2.65 16.03 16.31
C GLU A 18 1.65 17.14 16.65
N ALA A 19 1.98 18.02 17.60
CA ALA A 19 1.07 19.06 18.08
C ALA A 19 0.80 20.10 16.99
N THR A 20 1.87 20.56 16.33
CA THR A 20 1.76 21.50 15.21
C THR A 20 0.99 20.88 14.04
N LEU A 21 1.27 19.61 13.69
CA LEU A 21 0.54 18.90 12.63
C LEU A 21 -0.96 18.83 12.94
N MET A 22 -1.31 18.49 14.18
CA MET A 22 -2.70 18.42 14.64
C MET A 22 -3.40 19.77 14.59
N GLU A 23 -2.72 20.87 14.93
CA GLU A 23 -3.29 22.22 14.85
C GLU A 23 -3.57 22.63 13.40
N GLU A 24 -2.61 22.43 12.50
CA GLU A 24 -2.77 22.80 11.09
C GLU A 24 -3.88 21.99 10.41
N LEU A 25 -4.01 20.69 10.73
CA LEU A 25 -5.11 19.87 10.24
C LEU A 25 -6.48 20.32 10.78
N LYS A 26 -6.56 20.70 12.06
CA LYS A 26 -7.79 21.31 12.60
C LYS A 26 -8.13 22.60 11.87
N ARG A 27 -7.13 23.44 11.59
CA ARG A 27 -7.30 24.72 10.87
C ARG A 27 -7.77 24.49 9.43
N TYR A 28 -7.19 23.50 8.74
CA TYR A 28 -7.63 23.08 7.42
C TYR A 28 -9.08 22.58 7.45
N ASN A 29 -9.42 21.66 8.36
CA ASN A 29 -10.75 21.08 8.46
C ASN A 29 -11.84 22.13 8.72
N LYS A 30 -11.55 23.21 9.46
CA LYS A 30 -12.48 24.34 9.65
C LYS A 30 -12.82 25.08 8.35
N LYS A 31 -11.90 25.07 7.38
CA LYS A 31 -12.03 25.76 6.08
C LYS A 31 -12.36 24.78 4.93
N ALA A 32 -12.36 23.48 5.20
CA ALA A 32 -12.55 22.45 4.19
C ALA A 32 -13.98 22.47 3.65
N LYS A 33 -14.11 22.20 2.34
CA LYS A 33 -15.42 22.01 1.72
C LYS A 33 -16.12 20.79 2.32
N PRO A 34 -17.47 20.73 2.30
CA PRO A 34 -18.20 19.52 2.69
C PRO A 34 -17.64 18.28 1.97
N GLY A 35 -17.27 17.25 2.73
CA GLY A 35 -16.66 16.02 2.21
C GLY A 35 -15.14 16.05 1.98
N ALA A 36 -14.49 17.20 2.11
CA ALA A 36 -13.03 17.34 1.98
C ALA A 36 -12.28 17.36 3.33
N ALA A 37 -13.00 17.42 4.45
CA ALA A 37 -12.41 17.36 5.78
C ALA A 37 -11.79 15.97 6.03
N PHE A 38 -10.57 15.95 6.55
CA PHE A 38 -9.94 14.72 7.00
C PHE A 38 -10.66 14.21 8.25
N LYS A 39 -10.97 12.91 8.27
CA LYS A 39 -11.36 12.20 9.50
C LYS A 39 -10.16 12.15 10.45
N ALA A 40 -10.41 11.79 11.71
CA ALA A 40 -9.39 11.74 12.77
C ALA A 40 -8.06 11.13 12.29
N LEU A 41 -6.95 11.72 12.75
CA LEU A 41 -5.62 11.17 12.52
C LEU A 41 -5.49 9.85 13.27
N THR A 42 -5.02 8.83 12.56
CA THR A 42 -4.67 7.54 13.15
C THR A 42 -3.14 7.48 13.25
N PRO A 43 -2.57 7.37 14.45
CA PRO A 43 -1.14 7.16 14.61
C PRO A 43 -0.68 5.88 13.90
N VAL A 44 0.41 5.97 13.14
CA VAL A 44 1.05 4.82 12.49
C VAL A 44 1.97 4.15 13.50
N LYS A 45 1.81 2.85 13.73
CA LYS A 45 2.68 2.12 14.67
C LYS A 45 4.10 2.02 14.12
N LYS A 46 5.10 1.87 15.00
CA LYS A 46 6.50 1.78 14.55
C LYS A 46 6.77 0.62 13.58
N SER A 47 6.14 -0.53 13.78
CA SER A 47 6.23 -1.68 12.86
C SER A 47 5.62 -1.39 11.48
N GLU A 48 4.55 -0.61 11.43
CA GLU A 48 3.89 -0.17 10.20
C GLU A 48 4.73 0.88 9.47
N GLU A 49 5.35 1.79 10.21
CA GLU A 49 6.29 2.77 9.66
C GLU A 49 7.50 2.06 9.02
N ILE A 50 8.10 1.09 9.71
CA ILE A 50 9.21 0.28 9.17
C ILE A 50 8.77 -0.44 7.90
N PHE A 51 7.58 -1.05 7.90
CA PHE A 51 7.02 -1.71 6.72
C PHE A 51 6.84 -0.73 5.54
N LEU A 52 6.20 0.42 5.77
CA LEU A 52 6.00 1.44 4.73
C LEU A 52 7.32 1.98 4.18
N LYS A 53 8.31 2.21 5.04
CA LYS A 53 9.66 2.65 4.65
C LYS A 53 10.40 1.57 3.85
N SER A 54 10.26 0.29 4.22
CA SER A 54 10.86 -0.82 3.47
C SER A 54 10.29 -0.96 2.05
N LEU A 55 9.00 -0.65 1.87
CA LEU A 55 8.35 -0.69 0.56
C LEU A 55 8.68 0.54 -0.29
N CYS A 56 8.45 1.74 0.25
CA CYS A 56 8.47 2.96 -0.57
C CYS A 56 9.85 3.63 -0.63
N GLY A 57 10.79 3.24 0.25
CA GLY A 57 12.09 3.88 0.40
C GLY A 57 11.99 5.38 0.68
N GLU A 58 13.11 6.08 0.54
CA GLU A 58 13.16 7.55 0.71
C GLU A 58 12.45 8.30 -0.41
N ALA A 59 12.41 7.71 -1.62
CA ALA A 59 11.73 8.28 -2.78
C ALA A 59 10.19 8.25 -2.66
N ARG A 60 9.66 7.62 -1.59
CA ARG A 60 8.21 7.42 -1.35
C ARG A 60 7.50 6.76 -2.54
N HIS A 61 8.24 5.96 -3.30
CA HIS A 61 7.80 5.29 -4.52
C HIS A 61 8.26 3.83 -4.51
N LEU A 62 7.30 2.92 -4.63
CA LEU A 62 7.61 1.50 -4.79
C LEU A 62 8.03 1.20 -6.22
N SER A 63 9.30 0.85 -6.41
CA SER A 63 9.80 0.40 -7.71
C SER A 63 9.32 -1.01 -8.05
N MET A 64 9.36 -1.35 -9.34
CA MET A 64 9.13 -2.71 -9.82
C MET A 64 10.12 -3.67 -9.15
N SER A 65 9.62 -4.79 -8.63
CA SER A 65 10.45 -5.92 -8.21
C SER A 65 10.50 -6.98 -9.30
N ARG A 66 11.50 -7.87 -9.22
CA ARG A 66 11.66 -9.01 -10.12
C ARG A 66 11.84 -10.29 -9.34
N GLY A 67 11.33 -11.38 -9.90
CA GLY A 67 11.49 -12.70 -9.33
C GLY A 67 11.31 -13.80 -10.37
N VAL A 68 11.37 -15.03 -9.88
CA VAL A 68 11.14 -16.24 -10.65
C VAL A 68 10.10 -17.10 -9.93
N ILE A 69 9.41 -17.97 -10.66
CA ILE A 69 8.60 -19.03 -10.07
C ILE A 69 9.24 -20.35 -10.44
N GLN A 70 9.78 -21.06 -9.46
CA GLN A 70 10.46 -22.34 -9.63
C GLN A 70 9.75 -23.39 -8.78
N ASP A 71 9.33 -24.49 -9.38
CA ASP A 71 8.57 -25.56 -8.71
C ASP A 71 7.31 -25.05 -7.97
N GLY A 72 6.66 -24.03 -8.53
CA GLY A 72 5.49 -23.38 -7.94
C GLY A 72 5.82 -22.42 -6.78
N ILE A 73 7.09 -22.28 -6.40
CA ILE A 73 7.56 -21.37 -5.35
C ILE A 73 7.99 -20.04 -5.97
N THR A 74 7.42 -18.95 -5.49
CA THR A 74 7.82 -17.59 -5.90
C THR A 74 9.08 -17.18 -5.14
N GLN A 75 10.11 -16.76 -5.86
CA GLN A 75 11.35 -16.21 -5.29
C GLN A 75 11.61 -14.82 -5.86
N ILE A 76 11.66 -13.79 -5.01
CA ILE A 76 11.96 -12.44 -5.45
C ILE A 76 13.47 -12.23 -5.42
N THR A 77 14.04 -11.91 -6.58
CA THR A 77 15.49 -11.77 -6.76
C THR A 77 15.96 -10.32 -6.65
N GLU A 78 15.11 -9.36 -7.02
CA GLU A 78 15.44 -7.93 -7.04
C GLU A 78 14.27 -7.06 -6.57
N GLY A 79 14.62 -5.91 -5.98
CA GLY A 79 13.67 -4.86 -5.66
C GLY A 79 13.04 -4.97 -4.26
N PRO A 80 12.13 -4.02 -3.94
CA PRO A 80 11.60 -3.83 -2.59
C PRO A 80 10.72 -4.98 -2.06
N LEU A 81 10.27 -5.90 -2.93
CA LEU A 81 9.49 -7.08 -2.49
C LEU A 81 10.37 -8.26 -2.03
N ARG A 82 11.70 -8.16 -2.10
CA ARG A 82 12.61 -9.23 -1.68
C ARG A 82 12.47 -9.50 -0.18
N GLY A 83 12.24 -10.77 0.19
CA GLY A 83 11.94 -11.16 1.58
C GLY A 83 10.49 -10.96 2.00
N MET A 84 9.60 -10.57 1.07
CA MET A 84 8.16 -10.43 1.29
C MET A 84 7.32 -11.45 0.50
N GLU A 85 7.93 -12.53 0.02
CA GLU A 85 7.33 -13.59 -0.78
C GLU A 85 6.02 -14.12 -0.16
N GLU A 86 6.06 -14.43 1.15
CA GLU A 86 4.93 -14.94 1.93
C GLU A 86 3.75 -13.97 2.04
N ARG A 87 3.95 -12.69 1.71
CA ARG A 87 2.90 -11.67 1.71
C ARG A 87 2.26 -11.49 0.33
N ILE A 88 2.78 -12.12 -0.72
CA ILE A 88 2.24 -12.03 -2.07
C ILE A 88 1.00 -12.92 -2.16
N CYS A 89 -0.18 -12.31 -2.23
CA CYS A 89 -1.45 -13.03 -2.27
C CYS A 89 -1.80 -13.54 -3.68
N ARG A 90 -1.38 -12.80 -4.71
CA ARG A 90 -1.73 -13.08 -6.11
C ARG A 90 -0.73 -12.38 -7.04
N ILE A 91 -0.42 -13.03 -8.16
CA ILE A 91 0.43 -12.48 -9.22
C ILE A 91 -0.36 -12.47 -10.53
N ASP A 92 -0.35 -11.33 -11.21
CA ASP A 92 -0.78 -11.16 -12.60
C ASP A 92 0.47 -10.87 -13.45
N ARG A 93 1.08 -11.94 -13.96
CA ARG A 93 2.31 -11.88 -14.76
C ARG A 93 2.15 -11.05 -16.04
N HIS A 94 0.95 -11.04 -16.61
CA HIS A 94 0.67 -10.33 -17.86
C HIS A 94 0.63 -8.83 -17.65
N LYS A 95 0.15 -8.39 -16.47
CA LYS A 95 0.16 -6.96 -16.08
C LYS A 95 1.43 -6.53 -15.34
N ARG A 96 2.35 -7.46 -15.04
CA ARG A 96 3.54 -7.21 -14.19
C ARG A 96 3.14 -6.62 -12.83
N LEU A 97 2.05 -7.14 -12.27
CA LEU A 97 1.48 -6.71 -11.00
C LEU A 97 1.31 -7.88 -10.05
N ALA A 98 1.42 -7.59 -8.75
CA ALA A 98 1.04 -8.50 -7.68
C ALA A 98 0.17 -7.78 -6.65
N ARG A 99 -0.48 -8.58 -5.80
CA ARG A 99 -1.23 -8.13 -4.62
C ARG A 99 -0.43 -8.47 -3.38
N LEU A 100 0.05 -7.46 -2.66
CA LEU A 100 0.83 -7.62 -1.44
C LEU A 100 -0.06 -7.39 -0.22
N ALA A 101 -0.10 -8.34 0.72
CA ALA A 101 -0.76 -8.18 2.00
C ALA A 101 -0.09 -7.09 2.84
N VAL A 102 -0.90 -6.15 3.34
CA VAL A 102 -0.48 -5.05 4.23
C VAL A 102 -1.08 -5.23 5.62
N PRO A 103 -0.46 -4.67 6.68
CA PRO A 103 -1.06 -4.63 8.00
C PRO A 103 -2.49 -4.06 7.99
N GLN A 104 -3.38 -4.66 8.79
CA GLN A 104 -4.81 -4.35 8.79
C GLN A 104 -5.13 -2.88 9.11
N SER A 105 -4.32 -2.26 9.95
CA SER A 105 -4.36 -0.84 10.32
C SER A 105 -4.08 0.11 9.13
N ILE A 106 -3.23 -0.31 8.20
CA ILE A 106 -2.89 0.43 6.98
C ILE A 106 -3.91 0.12 5.87
N SER A 107 -4.57 -1.04 5.95
CA SER A 107 -5.67 -1.40 5.04
C SER A 107 -6.88 -0.51 5.27
N LEU A 108 -6.92 0.64 4.60
CA LEU A 108 -8.07 1.54 4.57
C LEU A 108 -9.27 0.82 3.95
N LYS A 109 -10.15 0.27 4.80
CA LYS A 109 -11.40 -0.34 4.33
C LYS A 109 -12.26 0.74 3.67
N LYS A 110 -12.78 0.47 2.47
CA LYS A 110 -13.99 1.14 2.02
C LYS A 110 -15.12 0.64 2.92
N ASN A 111 -15.76 1.53 3.67
CA ASN A 111 -17.10 1.26 4.19
C ASN A 111 -18.05 1.26 2.98
N VAL A 112 -18.16 0.13 2.26
CA VAL A 112 -19.18 -0.03 1.22
C VAL A 112 -20.45 -0.53 1.90
N THR A 113 -21.33 0.40 2.22
CA THR A 113 -22.75 0.11 2.44
C THR A 113 -23.39 0.03 1.05
N GLY A 114 -23.63 -1.18 0.54
CA GLY A 114 -24.33 -1.36 -0.73
C GLY A 114 -23.94 -2.65 -1.45
N ASN A 115 -24.91 -3.55 -1.61
CA ASN A 115 -24.81 -4.80 -2.36
C ASN A 115 -24.31 -4.57 -3.78
N ALA A 116 -23.19 -5.19 -4.16
CA ALA A 116 -22.86 -5.51 -5.55
C ALA A 116 -21.84 -6.67 -5.61
N THR A 117 -22.35 -7.77 -6.15
CA THR A 117 -21.73 -8.87 -6.90
C THR A 117 -20.21 -8.84 -7.17
N SER A 118 -19.56 -9.90 -6.68
CA SER A 118 -18.49 -10.68 -7.34
C SER A 118 -17.27 -9.95 -7.90
N GLU A 119 -16.52 -9.24 -7.06
CA GLU A 119 -15.05 -9.29 -7.06
C GLU A 119 -14.59 -9.12 -5.62
N SER A 120 -14.51 -10.26 -4.92
CA SER A 120 -14.06 -10.35 -3.53
C SER A 120 -12.66 -9.73 -3.42
N SER A 121 -12.65 -8.47 -3.04
CA SER A 121 -11.46 -7.67 -2.84
C SER A 121 -10.69 -8.39 -1.74
N VAL A 122 -9.46 -8.79 -2.02
CA VAL A 122 -8.54 -9.28 -0.99
C VAL A 122 -8.39 -8.15 0.03
N LEU A 123 -9.22 -8.18 1.08
CA LEU A 123 -9.26 -7.23 2.17
C LEU A 123 -7.84 -7.22 2.77
N GLY A 124 -7.17 -6.06 2.75
CA GLY A 124 -5.82 -5.98 3.29
C GLY A 124 -4.67 -6.24 2.32
N SER A 125 -4.86 -6.06 1.01
CA SER A 125 -3.71 -5.99 0.08
C SER A 125 -3.67 -4.72 -0.76
N VAL A 126 -2.48 -4.41 -1.29
CA VAL A 126 -2.23 -3.27 -2.18
C VAL A 126 -1.62 -3.75 -3.50
N PRO A 127 -1.84 -3.03 -4.62
CA PRO A 127 -1.19 -3.35 -5.87
C PRO A 127 0.30 -2.98 -5.79
N VAL A 128 1.16 -3.89 -6.24
CA VAL A 128 2.62 -3.70 -6.29
C VAL A 128 3.15 -4.15 -7.64
N GLY A 129 4.23 -3.52 -8.12
CA GLY A 129 4.90 -3.93 -9.35
C GLY A 129 5.73 -5.19 -9.13
N LEU A 130 5.44 -6.25 -9.89
CA LEU A 130 6.22 -7.48 -9.89
C LEU A 130 6.33 -8.08 -11.29
N GLU A 131 7.54 -8.23 -11.78
CA GLU A 131 7.88 -8.93 -13.02
C GLU A 131 8.42 -10.34 -12.70
N ILE A 132 7.75 -11.37 -13.23
CA ILE A 132 8.25 -12.75 -13.18
C ILE A 132 9.05 -13.01 -14.44
N ILE A 133 10.33 -13.28 -14.26
CA ILE A 133 11.27 -13.65 -15.32
C ILE A 133 11.30 -15.18 -15.29
N GLU A 134 10.64 -15.85 -16.23
CA GLU A 134 10.58 -17.31 -16.22
C GLU A 134 11.98 -17.93 -16.17
N LYS A 135 12.19 -18.88 -15.25
CA LYS A 135 13.21 -19.90 -15.34
C LYS A 135 12.50 -21.24 -15.18
N SER A 136 12.17 -21.83 -16.32
CA SER A 136 11.74 -23.22 -16.49
C SER A 136 12.78 -24.19 -15.93
#